data_AF-A0A2M7KUM2-F1
#
_entry.id   AF-A0A2M7KUM2-F1
#
_cell.length_a   1.000
_cell.length_b   1.000
_cell.length_c   1.000
_cell.angle_alpha   90.00
_cell.angle_beta   90.00
_cell.angle_gamma   90.00
#
_symmetry.space_group_name_H-M   'P 1'
#
loop_
_entity.id
_entity.type
_entity.pdbx_description
1 polymer ?
#
loop_
_entity_poly.entity_id
_entity_poly.type
_entity_poly.pdbx_seq_one_letter_code
_entity_poly.pdbx_strand_id
1 'polypeptide(L)'
;MGVNSLSVQWRAVGKRVRGVSHVQSGKPCQDAVDWWEQEGVAALVVADGHGSDRSPRSDVGAAFAVDVALNALRSLHANSDLALANLRALKHLADEQLPRLLVRDWRDRVLAHHAATVATTPTTLPEGAEGAVPTDPAGPADEPVSGLGVPAASADAR
;
A
#
# COMPACT_ATOMS: atom_id res chain seq x y z
N MET A 1 30.54 29.25 16.69
CA MET A 1 29.22 29.76 16.24
C MET A 1 28.43 28.57 15.74
N GLY A 2 27.43 28.10 16.49
CA GLY A 2 26.58 26.99 16.05
C GLY A 2 25.57 27.50 15.04
N VAL A 3 25.59 26.92 13.84
CA VAL A 3 24.48 27.11 12.89
C VAL A 3 23.27 26.37 13.45
N ASN A 4 22.25 27.11 13.85
CA ASN A 4 20.98 26.54 14.26
C ASN A 4 20.29 26.05 12.98
N SER A 5 20.49 24.78 12.62
CA SER A 5 19.84 24.20 11.45
C SER A 5 18.37 24.01 11.79
N LEU A 6 17.49 24.80 11.16
CA LEU A 6 16.05 24.57 11.24
C LEU A 6 15.73 23.33 10.41
N SER A 7 15.33 22.25 11.06
CA SER A 7 14.87 21.05 10.39
C SER A 7 13.44 21.23 9.88
N VAL A 8 13.20 20.85 8.62
CA VAL A 8 11.86 20.86 8.03
C VAL A 8 11.16 19.57 8.43
N GLN A 9 10.01 19.69 9.09
CA GLN A 9 9.18 18.54 9.43
C GLN A 9 7.95 18.50 8.51
N TRP A 10 7.86 17.46 7.70
CA TRP A 10 6.67 17.17 6.91
C TRP A 10 5.64 16.43 7.75
N ARG A 11 4.37 16.67 7.47
CA ARG A 11 3.26 15.92 8.03
C ARG A 11 2.23 15.63 6.94
N ALA A 12 1.87 14.37 6.79
CA ALA A 12 0.88 13.88 5.86
C ALA A 12 -0.36 13.40 6.63
N VAL A 13 -1.52 13.58 5.99
CA VAL A 13 -2.81 13.12 6.48
C VAL A 13 -3.57 12.57 5.29
N GLY A 14 -4.33 11.50 5.50
CA GLY A 14 -5.06 10.83 4.44
C GLY A 14 -6.27 10.09 4.98
N LYS A 15 -7.26 9.91 4.10
CA LYS A 15 -8.44 9.09 4.34
C LYS A 15 -8.89 8.49 3.00
N ARG A 16 -9.31 7.23 3.02
CA ARG A 16 -10.04 6.57 1.92
C ARG A 16 -11.53 6.55 2.25
N VAL A 17 -12.38 6.72 1.24
CA VAL A 17 -13.83 6.76 1.43
C VAL A 17 -14.48 5.91 0.35
N ARG A 18 -15.43 5.07 0.75
CA ARG A 18 -16.19 4.25 -0.19
C ARG A 18 -17.22 5.13 -0.93
N GLY A 19 -17.16 5.12 -2.26
CA GLY A 19 -18.13 5.82 -3.11
C GLY A 19 -19.55 5.25 -3.00
N VAL A 20 -20.56 6.07 -3.26
CA VAL A 20 -21.99 5.68 -3.17
C VAL A 20 -22.31 4.47 -4.06
N SER A 21 -21.74 4.41 -5.28
CA SER A 21 -21.91 3.27 -6.19
C SER A 21 -21.37 1.97 -5.60
N HIS A 22 -20.22 2.02 -4.92
CA HIS A 22 -19.63 0.86 -4.24
C HIS A 22 -20.49 0.43 -3.05
N VAL A 23 -21.05 1.38 -2.30
CA VAL A 23 -21.99 1.08 -1.21
C VAL A 23 -23.23 0.36 -1.75
N GLN A 24 -23.86 0.91 -2.78
CA GLN A 24 -25.06 0.33 -3.40
C GLN A 24 -24.81 -1.06 -4.01
N SER A 25 -23.62 -1.32 -4.52
CA SER A 25 -23.24 -2.60 -5.14
C SER A 25 -22.56 -3.59 -4.19
N GLY A 26 -22.45 -3.29 -2.89
CA GLY A 26 -21.80 -4.19 -1.94
C GLY A 26 -20.28 -4.31 -2.09
N LYS A 27 -19.64 -3.56 -3.00
CA LYS A 27 -18.19 -3.62 -3.25
C LYS A 27 -17.35 -2.89 -2.21
N PRO A 28 -16.19 -3.40 -1.75
CA PRO A 28 -15.31 -2.69 -0.83
C PRO A 28 -14.79 -1.35 -1.41
N CYS A 29 -14.23 -0.50 -0.55
CA CYS A 29 -13.44 0.65 -1.02
C CYS A 29 -12.16 0.10 -1.70
N GLN A 30 -11.98 0.41 -2.97
CA GLN A 30 -10.85 -0.09 -3.77
C GLN A 30 -9.69 0.90 -3.86
N ASP A 31 -9.82 2.05 -3.19
CA ASP A 31 -8.74 3.00 -3.02
C ASP A 31 -7.88 2.58 -1.83
N ALA A 32 -6.57 2.78 -1.95
CA ALA A 32 -5.62 2.63 -0.87
C ALA A 32 -4.75 3.89 -0.75
N VAL A 33 -4.41 4.25 0.48
CA VAL A 33 -3.50 5.36 0.79
C VAL A 33 -2.66 4.98 1.99
N ASP A 34 -1.37 5.30 1.95
CA ASP A 34 -0.47 5.21 3.09
C ASP A 34 0.66 6.24 2.91
N TRP A 35 1.34 6.57 4.01
CA TRP A 35 2.42 7.54 3.98
C TRP A 35 3.49 7.25 5.02
N TRP A 36 4.60 7.95 4.86
CA TRP A 36 5.73 7.89 5.77
C TRP A 36 6.43 9.23 5.83
N GLU A 37 6.89 9.60 7.02
CA GLU A 37 7.50 10.88 7.34
C GLU A 37 8.87 10.63 7.99
N GLN A 38 9.85 11.45 7.62
CA GLN A 38 11.15 11.61 8.31
C GLN A 38 11.52 13.08 8.32
N GLU A 39 12.60 13.42 9.02
CA GLU A 39 13.17 14.75 8.97
C GLU A 39 13.55 15.12 7.52
N GLY A 40 13.03 16.26 7.03
CA GLY A 40 13.32 16.76 5.69
C GLY A 40 12.61 16.05 4.53
N VAL A 41 11.93 14.91 4.75
CA VAL A 41 11.29 14.14 3.67
C VAL A 41 9.97 13.49 4.09
N ALA A 42 9.04 13.36 3.15
CA ALA A 42 7.87 12.50 3.30
C ALA A 42 7.56 11.78 1.98
N ALA A 43 6.93 10.61 2.08
CA ALA A 43 6.37 9.86 0.98
C ALA A 43 4.87 9.66 1.22
N LEU A 44 4.04 10.05 0.27
CA LEU A 44 2.60 9.78 0.24
C LEU A 44 2.31 8.92 -0.98
N VAL A 45 1.61 7.81 -0.77
CA VAL A 45 1.32 6.83 -1.82
C VAL A 45 -0.17 6.58 -1.87
N VAL A 46 -0.72 6.62 -3.08
CA VAL A 46 -2.13 6.34 -3.36
C VAL A 46 -2.24 5.35 -4.51
N ALA A 47 -3.25 4.48 -4.45
CA ALA A 47 -3.61 3.59 -5.54
C ALA A 47 -5.12 3.49 -5.67
N ASP A 48 -5.61 3.49 -6.91
CA ASP A 48 -7.02 3.34 -7.27
C ASP A 48 -7.21 1.95 -7.91
N GLY A 49 -8.00 1.11 -7.26
CA GLY A 49 -8.35 -0.22 -7.74
C GLY A 49 -9.52 -0.18 -8.73
N HIS A 50 -9.52 -1.10 -9.70
CA HIS A 50 -10.52 -1.11 -10.76
C HIS A 50 -11.90 -1.65 -10.31
N GLY A 51 -12.94 -0.81 -10.43
CA GLY A 51 -14.33 -1.12 -10.02
C GLY A 51 -15.12 -2.15 -10.82
N SER A 52 -14.54 -2.78 -11.85
CA SER A 52 -15.29 -3.70 -12.70
C SER A 52 -15.45 -5.09 -12.08
N ASP A 53 -16.52 -5.79 -12.47
CA ASP A 53 -16.83 -7.14 -11.97
C ASP A 53 -15.77 -8.18 -12.38
N ARG A 54 -14.93 -7.85 -13.37
CA ARG A 54 -13.77 -8.66 -13.77
C ARG A 54 -12.59 -8.55 -12.80
N SER A 55 -12.65 -7.62 -11.84
CA SER A 55 -11.56 -7.34 -10.88
C SER A 55 -12.09 -7.29 -9.43
N PRO A 56 -12.68 -8.40 -8.92
CA PRO A 56 -13.36 -8.39 -7.61
C PRO A 56 -12.43 -8.14 -6.42
N ARG A 57 -11.11 -8.30 -6.60
CA ARG A 57 -10.08 -8.15 -5.56
C ARG A 57 -9.20 -6.91 -5.78
N SER A 58 -9.72 -5.90 -6.47
CA SER A 58 -8.96 -4.68 -6.76
C SER A 58 -8.64 -3.84 -5.52
N ASP A 59 -9.38 -4.01 -4.42
CA ASP A 59 -9.03 -3.47 -3.10
C ASP A 59 -7.71 -4.06 -2.57
N VAL A 60 -7.54 -5.38 -2.67
CA VAL A 60 -6.29 -6.06 -2.30
C VAL A 60 -5.15 -5.64 -3.23
N GLY A 61 -5.42 -5.56 -4.53
CA GLY A 61 -4.45 -5.09 -5.52
C GLY A 61 -3.95 -3.67 -5.24
N ALA A 62 -4.85 -2.74 -4.88
CA ALA A 62 -4.50 -1.38 -4.52
C ALA A 62 -3.69 -1.32 -3.21
N ALA A 63 -4.08 -2.10 -2.19
CA ALA A 63 -3.33 -2.18 -0.94
C ALA A 63 -1.89 -2.68 -1.15
N PHE A 64 -1.70 -3.71 -2.00
CA PHE A 64 -0.35 -4.18 -2.34
C PHE A 64 0.45 -3.15 -3.13
N ALA A 65 -0.17 -2.40 -4.04
CA ALA A 65 0.52 -1.35 -4.78
C ALA A 65 1.05 -0.25 -3.85
N VAL A 66 0.23 0.17 -2.88
CA VAL A 66 0.62 1.16 -1.87
C VAL A 66 1.79 0.65 -1.02
N ASP A 67 1.68 -0.56 -0.46
CA ASP A 67 2.73 -1.09 0.42
C ASP A 67 4.06 -1.32 -0.34
N VAL A 68 4.01 -1.87 -1.55
CA VAL A 68 5.21 -2.06 -2.38
C VAL A 68 5.88 -0.72 -2.68
N ALA A 69 5.12 0.30 -3.07
CA ALA A 69 5.66 1.62 -3.36
C ALA A 69 6.23 2.32 -2.13
N LEU A 70 5.55 2.24 -0.98
CA LEU A 70 6.05 2.84 0.25
C LEU A 70 7.36 2.18 0.70
N ASN A 71 7.46 0.85 0.61
CA ASN A 71 8.69 0.12 0.95
C ASN A 71 9.85 0.43 0.00
N ALA A 72 9.56 0.58 -1.30
CA ALA A 72 10.58 0.98 -2.28
C ALA A 72 11.09 2.41 -2.02
N LEU A 73 10.20 3.34 -1.70
CA LEU A 73 10.57 4.73 -1.35
C LEU A 73 11.34 4.82 -0.02
N ARG A 74 10.97 4.02 0.99
CA ARG A 74 11.73 3.90 2.24
C ARG A 74 13.13 3.37 2.00
N SER A 75 13.25 2.33 1.17
CA SER A 75 14.55 1.75 0.79
C SER A 75 15.40 2.75 0.00
N LEU A 76 14.79 3.50 -0.91
CA LEU A 76 15.45 4.58 -1.64
C LEU A 76 16.03 5.63 -0.69
N HIS A 77 15.23 6.08 0.28
CA HIS A 77 15.67 7.06 1.27
C HIS A 77 16.76 6.51 2.19
N ALA A 78 16.65 5.27 2.67
CA ALA A 78 17.66 4.67 3.53
C ALA A 78 19.04 4.57 2.84
N ASN A 79 19.06 4.54 1.50
CA ASN A 79 20.28 4.55 0.69
C ASN A 79 20.59 5.94 0.12
N SER A 80 19.89 7.00 0.57
CA SER A 80 19.91 8.31 -0.09
C SER A 80 21.16 9.14 0.15
N ASP A 81 21.94 8.90 1.20
CA ASP A 81 23.27 9.53 1.37
C ASP A 81 24.18 9.24 0.17
N LEU A 82 24.02 8.07 -0.47
CA LEU A 82 24.72 7.70 -1.71
C LEU A 82 24.05 8.30 -2.97
N ALA A 83 22.77 8.65 -2.92
CA ALA A 83 21.97 9.10 -4.05
C ALA A 83 21.85 10.64 -4.17
N LEU A 84 21.82 11.37 -3.06
CA LEU A 84 21.81 12.85 -3.01
C LEU A 84 23.15 13.45 -3.46
N ALA A 85 24.25 12.72 -3.27
CA ALA A 85 25.55 13.04 -3.85
C ALA A 85 25.51 13.04 -5.40
N ASN A 86 24.49 12.41 -6.02
CA ASN A 86 24.33 12.36 -7.46
C ASN A 86 22.85 12.33 -7.88
N LEU A 87 22.20 13.50 -7.90
CA LEU A 87 20.81 13.68 -8.31
C LEU A 87 20.47 13.05 -9.69
N ARG A 88 21.44 12.90 -10.59
CA ARG A 88 21.23 12.21 -11.88
C ARG A 88 21.05 10.70 -11.69
N ALA A 89 21.82 10.08 -10.81
CA ALA A 89 21.68 8.68 -10.47
C ALA A 89 20.34 8.42 -9.77
N LEU A 90 19.93 9.31 -8.86
CA LEU A 90 18.61 9.26 -8.23
C LEU A 90 17.49 9.34 -9.27
N LYS A 91 17.57 10.29 -10.21
CA LYS A 91 16.60 10.43 -11.31
C LYS A 91 16.53 9.17 -12.18
N HIS A 92 17.68 8.64 -12.59
CA HIS A 92 17.72 7.43 -13.42
C HIS A 92 17.14 6.21 -12.70
N LEU A 93 17.39 6.08 -11.41
CA LEU A 93 16.81 5.00 -10.60
C LEU A 93 15.29 5.17 -10.47
N ALA A 94 14.82 6.40 -10.25
CA ALA A 94 13.40 6.72 -10.19
C ALA A 94 12.67 6.50 -11.53
N ASP A 95 13.30 6.83 -12.66
CA ASP A 95 12.67 6.72 -13.99
C ASP A 95 12.69 5.30 -14.55
N GLU A 96 13.77 4.53 -14.30
CA GLU A 96 13.98 3.27 -15.02
C GLU A 96 13.85 2.03 -14.13
N GLN A 97 14.33 2.09 -12.89
CA GLN A 97 14.40 0.92 -12.02
C GLN A 97 13.17 0.82 -11.13
N LEU A 98 12.79 1.94 -10.50
CA LEU A 98 11.67 1.98 -9.57
C LEU A 98 10.37 1.46 -10.22
N PRO A 99 9.94 1.91 -11.42
CA PRO A 99 8.69 1.41 -12.01
C PRO A 99 8.71 -0.10 -12.29
N ARG A 100 9.87 -0.65 -12.68
CA ARG A 100 10.02 -2.08 -12.93
C ARG A 100 9.94 -2.89 -11.65
N LEU A 101 10.59 -2.42 -10.58
CA LEU A 101 10.53 -3.04 -9.26
C LEU A 101 9.10 -3.01 -8.71
N LEU A 102 8.43 -1.85 -8.79
CA LEU A 102 7.05 -1.69 -8.33
C LEU A 102 6.11 -2.66 -9.03
N VAL A 103 6.16 -2.73 -10.37
CA VAL A 103 5.30 -3.63 -11.15
C VAL A 103 5.61 -5.09 -10.84
N ARG A 104 6.88 -5.47 -10.74
CA ARG A 104 7.27 -6.84 -10.41
C ARG A 104 6.74 -7.26 -9.03
N ASP A 105 7.11 -6.53 -7.99
CA ASP A 105 6.81 -6.90 -6.60
C ASP A 105 5.30 -6.84 -6.31
N TRP A 106 4.60 -5.88 -6.92
CA TRP A 106 3.14 -5.84 -6.89
C TRP A 106 2.52 -7.07 -7.54
N ARG A 107 2.97 -7.45 -8.75
CA ARG A 107 2.46 -8.64 -9.45
C ARG A 107 2.74 -9.91 -8.67
N ASP A 108 3.91 -10.05 -8.06
CA ASP A 108 4.27 -11.22 -7.27
C ASP A 108 3.31 -11.38 -6.08
N ARG A 109 2.99 -10.29 -5.38
CA ARG A 109 2.02 -10.32 -4.27
C ARG A 109 0.60 -10.61 -4.73
N VAL A 110 0.16 -10.02 -5.84
CA VAL A 110 -1.16 -10.29 -6.42
C VAL A 110 -1.29 -11.76 -6.84
N LEU A 111 -0.26 -12.32 -7.49
CA LEU A 111 -0.24 -13.72 -7.93
C LEU A 111 -0.21 -14.68 -6.72
N ALA A 112 0.60 -14.39 -5.71
CA ALA A 112 0.64 -15.18 -4.47
C ALA A 112 -0.71 -15.17 -3.74
N HIS A 113 -1.35 -14.00 -3.62
CA HIS A 113 -2.69 -13.89 -3.04
C HIS A 113 -3.73 -14.67 -3.86
N HIS A 114 -3.71 -14.52 -5.19
CA HIS A 114 -4.61 -15.26 -6.07
C HIS A 114 -4.45 -16.78 -5.88
N ALA A 115 -3.21 -17.29 -5.88
CA ALA A 115 -2.93 -18.71 -5.66
C ALA A 115 -3.47 -19.22 -4.30
N ALA A 116 -3.28 -18.46 -3.23
CA ALA A 116 -3.79 -18.80 -1.91
C ALA A 116 -5.33 -18.83 -1.84
N THR A 117 -6.01 -17.88 -2.51
CA THR A 117 -7.48 -17.86 -2.55
C THR A 117 -8.07 -19.04 -3.31
N VAL A 118 -7.45 -19.46 -4.42
CA VAL A 118 -7.89 -20.64 -5.19
C VAL A 118 -7.70 -21.92 -4.38
N ALA A 119 -6.58 -22.06 -3.68
CA ALA A 119 -6.29 -23.25 -2.88
C ALA A 119 -7.24 -23.44 -1.67
N THR A 120 -7.82 -22.34 -1.17
CA THR A 120 -8.67 -22.36 0.04
C THR A 120 -10.16 -22.52 -0.28
N THR A 121 -10.56 -22.49 -1.56
CA THR A 121 -11.96 -22.69 -1.95
C THR A 121 -12.25 -24.21 -1.99
N PRO A 122 -13.02 -24.78 -1.05
CA PRO A 122 -13.33 -26.20 -1.07
C PRO A 122 -14.14 -26.47 -2.34
N THR A 123 -13.70 -27.43 -3.16
CA THR A 123 -14.50 -28.00 -4.23
C THR A 123 -15.67 -28.75 -3.62
N THR A 124 -16.75 -28.04 -3.29
CA THR A 124 -18.07 -28.61 -3.07
C THR A 124 -19.04 -27.78 -3.89
N LEU A 125 -19.42 -28.31 -5.05
CA LEU A 125 -20.63 -27.87 -5.73
C LEU A 125 -21.82 -28.42 -4.94
N PRO A 126 -22.70 -27.59 -4.37
CA PRO A 126 -24.03 -28.07 -4.02
C PRO A 126 -24.86 -28.09 -5.31
N GLU A 127 -25.32 -29.28 -5.68
CA GLU A 127 -26.44 -29.46 -6.60
C GLU A 127 -27.68 -28.86 -5.95
N GLY A 128 -28.17 -27.74 -6.47
CA GLY A 128 -29.45 -27.13 -6.08
C GLY A 128 -29.43 -26.27 -4.82
N ALA A 129 -29.08 -24.99 -4.96
CA ALA A 129 -29.56 -23.94 -4.06
C ALA A 129 -29.62 -22.61 -4.83
N GLU A 130 -30.81 -22.26 -5.32
CA GLU A 130 -31.11 -20.90 -5.74
C GLU A 130 -31.07 -19.97 -4.52
N GLY A 131 -30.35 -18.85 -4.64
CA GLY A 131 -30.58 -17.66 -3.82
C GLY A 131 -29.95 -17.65 -2.42
N ALA A 132 -28.62 -17.63 -2.32
CA ALA A 132 -27.95 -17.01 -1.17
C ALA A 132 -26.58 -16.46 -1.60
N VAL A 133 -26.47 -15.13 -1.68
CA VAL A 133 -25.17 -14.46 -1.79
C VAL A 133 -24.47 -14.62 -0.46
N PRO A 134 -23.24 -15.18 -0.39
CA PRO A 134 -22.48 -15.21 0.85
C PRO A 134 -22.14 -13.77 1.24
N THR A 135 -22.72 -13.28 2.33
CA THR A 135 -22.28 -12.03 2.94
C THR A 135 -21.00 -12.32 3.70
N ASP A 136 -19.86 -11.92 3.13
CA ASP A 136 -18.62 -11.80 3.92
C ASP A 136 -18.90 -10.88 5.11
N PRO A 137 -18.40 -11.20 6.32
CA PRO A 137 -18.52 -10.32 7.45
C PRO A 137 -17.91 -8.97 7.06
N ALA A 138 -18.66 -7.89 7.28
CA ALA A 138 -18.20 -6.53 7.07
C ALA A 138 -16.77 -6.40 7.59
N GLY A 139 -15.82 -6.20 6.68
CA GLY A 139 -14.46 -5.81 7.04
C GLY A 139 -14.53 -4.60 7.97
N PRO A 140 -13.56 -4.45 8.89
CA PRO A 140 -13.62 -3.42 9.91
C PRO A 140 -13.92 -2.06 9.27
N ALA A 141 -14.85 -1.33 9.88
CA ALA A 141 -15.24 0.01 9.44
C ALA A 141 -14.00 0.90 9.28
N ASP A 142 -14.14 1.96 8.47
CA ASP A 142 -13.16 3.03 8.24
C ASP A 142 -12.61 3.61 9.56
N GLU A 143 -11.69 2.89 10.21
CA GLU A 143 -10.89 3.40 11.30
C GLU A 143 -9.85 4.35 10.69
N PRO A 144 -9.64 5.55 11.26
CA PRO A 144 -8.50 6.37 10.86
C PRO A 144 -7.23 5.56 11.07
N VAL A 145 -6.38 5.50 10.05
CA VAL A 145 -5.01 4.97 10.19
C VAL A 145 -4.26 5.93 11.11
N SER A 146 -4.44 5.73 12.42
CA SER A 146 -3.62 6.35 13.44
C SER A 146 -2.29 5.63 13.38
N GLY A 147 -1.24 6.39 13.08
CA GLY A 147 0.09 5.89 12.77
C GLY A 147 0.51 4.69 13.62
N LEU A 148 0.86 3.59 12.94
CA LEU A 148 1.62 2.51 13.55
C LEU A 148 2.96 3.08 13.99
N GLY A 149 3.05 3.42 15.28
CA GLY A 149 4.32 3.65 15.95
C GLY A 149 5.17 2.40 15.82
N VAL A 150 6.20 2.47 14.98
CA VAL A 150 7.30 1.50 15.00
C VAL A 150 8.03 1.69 16.34
N PRO A 151 8.20 0.65 17.18
CA PRO A 151 9.03 0.80 18.36
C PRO A 151 10.46 1.11 17.92
N ALA A 152 11.05 2.17 18.47
CA ALA A 152 12.48 2.41 18.35
C ALA A 152 13.22 1.17 18.84
N ALA A 153 13.95 0.51 17.94
CA ALA A 153 14.88 -0.54 18.33
C ALA A 153 15.89 0.10 19.30
N SER A 154 15.87 -0.36 20.55
CA SER A 154 16.85 0.07 21.56
C SER A 154 18.23 -0.38 21.11
N ALA A 155 19.06 0.57 20.73
CA ALA A 155 20.50 0.36 20.68
C ALA A 155 21.03 0.50 22.11
N ASP A 156 21.13 -0.62 22.82
CA ASP A 156 22.03 -0.73 23.96
C ASP A 156 22.51 -2.17 24.17
N ALA A 157 23.76 -2.28 24.58
CA ALA A 157 24.54 -3.48 24.92
C ALA A 157 25.14 -4.30 23.73
N ARG A 158 26.26 -3.83 23.17
CA ARG A 158 27.63 -4.17 23.62
C ARG A 158 28.70 -3.71 22.63
#